data_AF-A0A3B8WGT9-F1
#
_entry.id   AF-A0A3B8WGT9-F1
#
_cell.length_a   1.000
_cell.length_b   1.000
_cell.length_c   1.000
_cell.angle_alpha   90.00
_cell.angle_beta   90.00
_cell.angle_gamma   90.00
#
_symmetry.space_group_name_H-M   'P 1'
#
loop_
_entity.id
_entity.type
_entity.pdbx_description
1 polymer ?
#
loop_
_entity_poly.entity_id
_entity_poly.type
_entity_poly.pdbx_seq_one_letter_code
_entity_poly.pdbx_strand_id
1 'polypeptide(L)' 'HDVEMTVRGGYLDVLNYLERLEAMDERLGWSRLEYDAGTWPDGQATIRVRTLSLEPAWLGA' A
#
# COMPACT_ATOMS: atom_id res chain seq x y z
N HIS A 1 -9.77 -7.86 -3.53
CA HIS A 1 -8.86 -8.70 -2.72
C HIS A 1 -8.01 -7.79 -1.85
N ASP A 2 -7.94 -8.08 -0.56
CA ASP A 2 -7.04 -7.39 0.37
C ASP A 2 -5.70 -8.11 0.42
N VAL A 3 -4.62 -7.34 0.38
CA VAL A 3 -3.25 -7.80 0.58
C VAL A 3 -2.64 -6.98 1.69
N GLU A 4 -2.08 -7.65 2.68
CA GLU A 4 -1.26 -7.05 3.73
C GLU A 4 0.20 -7.43 3.52
N MET A 5 1.10 -6.46 3.63
CA MET A 5 2.54 -6.67 3.50
C MET A 5 3.28 -5.86 4.56
N THR A 6 4.36 -6.44 5.06
CA THR A 6 5.27 -5.78 5.99
C THR A 6 6.64 -5.65 5.34
N VAL A 7 7.15 -4.42 5.28
CA VAL A 7 8.47 -4.11 4.73
C VAL A 7 9.34 -3.46 5.79
N ARG A 8 10.66 -3.67 5.72
CA ARG A 8 11.64 -3.05 6.62
C ARG A 8 12.60 -2.20 5.81
N GLY A 9 12.93 -1.02 6.32
CA GLY A 9 13.81 -0.06 5.66
C GLY A 9 13.66 1.32 6.28
N GLY A 10 14.55 2.24 5.92
CA GLY A 10 14.41 3.62 6.33
C GLY A 10 13.17 4.25 5.69
N TYR A 11 12.71 5.37 6.26
CA TYR A 11 11.51 6.05 5.81
C TYR A 11 11.51 6.33 4.29
N LEU A 12 12.66 6.77 3.75
CA LEU A 12 12.79 7.06 2.32
C LEU A 12 12.78 5.79 1.46
N ASP A 13 13.31 4.66 1.96
CA ASP A 13 13.25 3.39 1.24
C ASP A 13 11.81 2.89 1.13
N VAL A 14 11.06 3.00 2.24
CA VAL A 14 9.63 2.68 2.28
C VAL A 14 8.85 3.61 1.35
N LEU A 15 9.09 4.92 1.40
CA LEU A 15 8.42 5.88 0.50
C LEU A 15 8.65 5.53 -0.98
N ASN A 16 9.91 5.30 -1.36
CA ASN A 16 10.27 4.89 -2.73
C ASN A 16 9.62 3.56 -3.13
N TYR A 17 9.37 2.66 -2.19
CA TYR A 17 8.64 1.42 -2.47
C TYR A 17 7.15 1.69 -2.71
N LEU A 18 6.51 2.54 -1.90
CA LEU A 18 5.10 2.91 -2.05
C LEU A 18 4.84 3.61 -3.39
N GLU A 19 5.69 4.57 -3.79
CA GLU A 19 5.56 5.27 -5.08
C GLU A 19 5.67 4.31 -6.26
N ARG A 20 6.59 3.33 -6.20
CA ARG A 20 6.70 2.29 -7.22
C ARG A 20 5.49 1.39 -7.26
N LEU A 21 4.92 1.04 -6.10
CA LEU A 21 3.74 0.19 -6.02
C LEU A 21 2.51 0.89 -6.62
N GLU A 22 2.31 2.18 -6.33
CA GLU A 22 1.27 3.01 -6.94
C GLU A 22 1.41 3.10 -8.46
N ALA A 23 2.63 3.26 -8.96
CA ALA A 23 2.90 3.37 -10.39
C ALA A 23 2.65 2.08 -11.17
N MET A 24 2.57 0.92 -10.50
CA MET A 24 2.35 -0.37 -11.16
C MET A 24 0.89 -0.61 -11.54
N ASP A 25 -0.06 -0.14 -10.73
CA ASP A 25 -1.49 -0.36 -10.97
C ASP A 25 -2.32 0.73 -10.29
N GLU A 26 -2.94 1.58 -11.12
CA GLU A 26 -3.84 2.67 -10.72
C GLU A 26 -5.09 2.19 -9.95
N ARG A 27 -5.38 0.88 -9.97
CA ARG A 27 -6.52 0.28 -9.29
C ARG A 27 -6.20 -0.13 -7.85
N LEU A 28 -4.96 0.02 -7.40
CA LEU A 28 -4.58 -0.22 -6.01
C LEU A 28 -5.11 0.91 -5.12
N GLY A 29 -6.02 0.56 -4.22
CA GLY A 29 -6.49 1.46 -3.17
C GLY A 29 -5.77 1.17 -1.86
N TRP A 30 -5.18 2.19 -1.24
CA TRP A 30 -4.63 2.09 0.11
C TRP A 30 -5.76 1.99 1.13
N SER A 31 -5.66 0.99 2.00
CA SER A 31 -6.59 0.81 3.13
C SER A 31 -5.95 1.15 4.46
N ARG A 32 -4.64 0.89 4.60
CA ARG A 32 -3.85 1.26 5.77
C ARG A 32 -2.38 1.39 5.38
N LEU A 33 -1.72 2.38 5.95
CA LEU A 33 -0.28 2.51 5.98
C LEU A 33 0.12 2.90 7.41
N GLU A 34 0.94 2.07 8.04
CA GLU A 34 1.54 2.34 9.34
C GLU A 34 3.05 2.22 9.19
N TYR A 35 3.79 3.20 9.70
CA TYR A 35 5.25 3.15 9.74
C TYR A 35 5.72 3.32 11.18
N ASP A 36 6.48 2.35 11.67
CA ASP A 36 7.15 2.37 12.95
C ASP A 36 8.63 2.67 12.73
N ALA A 37 9.09 3.81 13.25
CA ALA A 37 10.49 4.24 13.13
C ALA A 37 11.42 3.55 14.14
N GLY A 38 10.91 2.77 15.09
CA GLY A 38 11.67 2.03 16.09
C GLY A 38 12.97 2.71 16.52
N THR A 39 14.10 2.10 16.16
CA THR A 39 15.43 2.71 16.26
C THR A 39 15.87 3.26 14.91
N TRP A 40 15.81 4.58 14.79
CA TRP A 40 16.25 5.31 13.60
C TRP A 40 17.72 5.00 13.24
N PRO A 41 18.10 4.93 11.94
CA PRO A 41 17.30 5.22 10.76
C PRO A 41 16.43 4.07 10.26
N ASP A 42 16.49 2.91 10.90
CA ASP A 42 15.71 1.75 10.49
C ASP A 42 14.24 1.91 10.88
N GLY A 43 13.37 1.20 10.15
CA GLY A 43 11.95 1.19 10.45
C GLY A 43 11.23 0.04 9.78
N GLN A 44 9.95 -0.08 10.11
CA GLN A 44 9.06 -1.10 9.58
C GLN A 44 7.75 -0.45 9.13
N ALA A 45 7.30 -0.77 7.92
CA ALA A 45 6.00 -0.36 7.42
C ALA A 45 5.07 -1.55 7.28
N THR A 46 3.86 -1.42 7.81
CA THR A 46 2.74 -2.34 7.57
C THR A 46 1.77 -1.66 6.63
N ILE A 47 1.53 -2.33 5.51
CA ILE A 47 0.81 -1.78 4.37
C ILE A 47 -0.34 -2.71 4.05
N ARG A 48 -1.55 -2.15 3.92
CA ARG A 48 -2.72 -2.86 3.45
C ARG A 48 -3.26 -2.19 2.20
N VAL A 49 -3.26 -2.93 1.10
CA VAL A 49 -3.82 -2.51 -0.19
C VAL A 49 -5.01 -3.38 -0.53
N ARG A 50 -5.97 -2.78 -1.23
CA ARG A 50 -7.07 -3.50 -1.87
C ARG A 50 -7.03 -3.24 -3.36
N THR A 51 -7.11 -4.30 -4.16
CA THR A 51 -7.36 -4.13 -5.59
C THR A 51 -8.83 -3.76 -5.77
N LEU A 52 -9.09 -2.61 -6.38
CA LEU A 52 -10.44 -2.22 -6.79
C LEU A 52 -10.82 -3.04 -8.03
N SER A 53 -11.60 -4.11 -7.84
CA SER A 53 -12.34 -4.71 -8.94
C SER A 53 -13.35 -3.68 -9.42
N LEU A 54 -13.25 -3.26 -10.68
CA LEU A 54 -14.42 -2.76 -11.40
C LEU A 54 -15.30 -3.99 -11.64
N GLU A 55 -15.94 -4.50 -10.58
CA GLU A 55 -17.20 -5.18 -10.81
C GLU A 55 -18.10 -4.11 -11.41
N PRO A 56 -18.68 -4.32 -12.61
CA PRO A 56 -19.59 -3.35 -13.17
C PRO A 56 -20.65 -3.08 -12.11
N ALA A 57 -20.62 -1.87 -11.54
CA ALA A 57 -21.72 -1.35 -10.77
C ALA A 57 -22.87 -1.26 -11.77
N TRP A 58 -23.69 -2.30 -11.81
CA TRP A 58 -24.89 -2.36 -12.65
C TRP A 58 -25.78 -1.19 -12.24
N LEU A 59 -25.62 -0.05 -12.92
CA LEU A 59 -26.61 1.01 -12.96
C LEU A 59 -27.68 0.57 -13.97
N GLY A 60 -28.61 -0.29 -13.53
CA GLY A 60 -29.72 -0.68 -14.39
C GLY A 60 -30.61 -1.79 -13.84
N ALA A 61 -31.63 -1.39 -13.08
CA ALA A 61 -33.04 -1.69 -13.38
C ALA A 61 -33.92 -0.67 -12.64
#